data_AF-F4G7G5-F1
#
_entry.id   AF-F4G7G5-F1
#
_cell.length_a   1.000
_cell.length_b   1.000
_cell.length_c   1.000
_cell.angle_alpha   90.00
_cell.angle_beta   90.00
_cell.angle_gamma   90.00
#
_symmetry.space_group_name_H-M   'P 1'
#
loop_
_entity.id
_entity.type
_entity.pdbx_description
1 polymer ?
#
loop_
_entity_poly.entity_id
_entity_poly.type
_entity_poly.pdbx_seq_one_letter_code
_entity_poly.pdbx_strand_id
1 'polypeptide(L)'
;MTPLAEPDLRRLAAEAAARPRCADCAGLQRPGWESISGATNTAHLECLGPLGTEADWDRLDEYHPHGTNLWSPDAPIALGWHPYTRCALWRCPRCAGAYLRYTEYGGYYEEERIRPLRSELIASLNPP
;
A
#
# COMPACT_ATOMS: atom_id res chain seq x y z
N MET A 1 -1.54 -1.70 -17.59
CA MET A 1 -1.16 -0.35 -17.10
C MET A 1 0.29 -0.39 -16.66
N THR A 2 1.05 0.68 -16.83
CA THR A 2 2.45 0.75 -16.38
C THR A 2 2.49 0.86 -14.84
N PRO A 3 3.27 0.03 -14.13
CA PRO A 3 3.43 0.16 -12.69
C PRO A 3 4.04 1.49 -12.26
N LEU A 4 3.61 2.00 -11.12
CA LEU A 4 4.18 3.18 -10.49
C LEU A 4 5.60 2.89 -9.98
N ALA A 5 6.53 3.80 -10.26
CA ALA A 5 7.93 3.66 -9.86
C ALA A 5 8.18 4.19 -8.43
N GLU A 6 9.27 3.73 -7.81
CA GLU A 6 9.68 4.19 -6.47
C GLU A 6 9.72 5.73 -6.31
N PRO A 7 10.27 6.51 -7.28
CA PRO A 7 10.27 7.97 -7.16
C PRO A 7 8.86 8.58 -7.07
N ASP A 8 7.88 8.02 -7.77
CA ASP A 8 6.49 8.47 -7.67
C ASP A 8 5.90 8.16 -6.30
N LEU A 9 6.15 6.96 -5.76
CA LEU A 9 5.71 6.60 -4.42
C LEU A 9 6.32 7.55 -3.37
N ARG A 10 7.62 7.82 -3.45
CA ARG A 10 8.30 8.74 -2.51
C ARG A 10 7.71 10.15 -2.59
N ARG A 11 7.48 10.67 -3.79
CA ARG A 11 6.85 11.98 -3.99
C ARG A 11 5.44 12.02 -3.40
N LEU A 12 4.61 11.02 -3.70
CA LEU A 12 3.22 10.95 -3.22
C LEU A 12 3.15 10.76 -1.69
N ALA A 13 4.08 10.01 -1.10
CA ALA A 13 4.21 9.86 0.33
C ALA A 13 4.59 11.18 1.02
N ALA A 14 5.53 11.94 0.45
CA ALA A 14 5.92 13.25 0.96
C ALA A 14 4.74 14.25 0.91
N GLU A 15 3.98 14.27 -0.18
CA GLU A 15 2.78 15.10 -0.31
C GLU A 15 1.69 14.73 0.71
N ALA A 16 1.53 13.43 1.02
CA ALA A 16 0.64 12.95 2.07
C ALA A 16 1.11 13.39 3.47
N ALA A 17 2.41 13.29 3.76
CA ALA A 17 2.98 13.70 5.04
C ALA A 17 2.88 15.22 5.29
N ALA A 18 2.89 16.03 4.23
CA ALA A 18 2.82 17.48 4.32
C ALA A 18 1.45 18.04 4.74
N ARG A 19 0.42 17.20 4.88
CA ARG A 19 -0.96 17.64 5.18
C ARG A 19 -1.59 16.81 6.29
N PRO A 20 -2.42 17.41 7.16
CA PRO A 20 -3.28 16.64 8.06
C PRO A 20 -4.30 15.83 7.27
N ARG A 21 -4.75 14.70 7.84
CA ARG A 21 -5.77 13.84 7.23
C ARG A 21 -7.15 14.46 7.41
N CYS A 22 -8.00 14.35 6.39
CA CYS A 22 -9.41 14.72 6.53
C CYS A 22 -10.15 13.70 7.42
N ALA A 23 -11.36 14.05 7.85
CA ALA A 23 -12.20 13.20 8.69
C ALA A 23 -12.37 11.77 8.12
N ASP A 24 -12.63 11.63 6.82
CA ASP A 24 -12.80 10.32 6.18
C ASP A 24 -11.50 9.50 6.08
N CYS A 25 -10.34 10.15 6.18
CA CYS A 25 -9.03 9.51 6.14
C CYS A 25 -8.47 9.21 7.54
N ALA A 26 -9.08 9.75 8.60
CA ALA A 26 -8.57 9.62 9.98
C ALA A 26 -8.53 8.15 10.42
N GLY A 27 -9.57 7.38 10.09
CA GLY A 27 -9.64 5.94 10.39
C GLY A 27 -8.67 5.06 9.58
N LEU A 28 -8.10 5.58 8.50
CA LEU A 28 -7.21 4.85 7.59
C LEU A 28 -5.72 4.99 7.96
N GLN A 29 -5.40 5.63 9.09
CA GLN A 29 -4.01 5.90 9.52
C GLN A 29 -3.37 4.77 10.35
N ARG A 30 -4.03 3.62 10.44
CA ARG A 30 -3.48 2.46 11.12
C ARG A 30 -2.19 2.03 10.41
N PRO A 31 -1.06 1.87 11.11
CA PRO A 31 0.25 1.78 10.46
C PRO A 31 0.50 0.44 9.73
N GLY A 32 -0.22 -0.62 10.10
CA GLY A 32 -0.17 -1.93 9.45
C GLY A 32 -1.28 -2.12 8.43
N TRP A 33 -1.35 -3.32 7.84
CA TRP A 33 -2.49 -3.72 7.00
C TRP A 33 -3.75 -3.91 7.84
N GLU A 34 -4.84 -3.33 7.37
CA GLU A 34 -6.17 -3.48 7.96
C GLU A 34 -7.14 -4.01 6.89
N SER A 35 -8.17 -4.73 7.34
CA SER A 35 -9.29 -5.14 6.48
C SER A 35 -10.12 -3.95 6.03
N ILE A 36 -10.45 -3.87 4.74
CA ILE A 36 -11.52 -3.02 4.25
C ILE A 36 -12.83 -3.78 4.44
N SER A 37 -13.35 -3.75 5.67
CA SER A 37 -14.70 -4.26 5.96
C SER A 37 -15.77 -3.27 5.52
N GLY A 38 -17.04 -3.67 5.48
CA GLY A 38 -18.17 -2.82 5.07
C GLY A 38 -18.35 -1.53 5.87
N ALA A 39 -17.76 -1.41 7.06
CA ALA A 39 -17.76 -0.17 7.85
C ALA A 39 -16.66 0.83 7.41
N THR A 40 -15.69 0.40 6.61
CA THR A 40 -14.53 1.20 6.21
C THR A 40 -14.88 2.01 4.96
N ASN A 41 -15.02 3.33 5.09
CA ASN A 41 -15.32 4.18 3.95
C ASN A 41 -14.04 4.51 3.14
N THR A 42 -13.89 3.87 1.99
CA THR A 42 -12.80 4.11 1.03
C THR A 42 -13.27 4.67 -0.31
N ALA A 43 -14.57 4.92 -0.47
CA ALA A 43 -15.18 5.33 -1.74
C ALA A 43 -14.69 6.69 -2.26
N HIS A 44 -14.12 7.51 -1.37
CA HIS A 44 -13.56 8.81 -1.70
C HIS A 44 -12.11 8.76 -2.22
N LEU A 45 -11.51 7.56 -2.29
CA LEU A 45 -10.14 7.36 -2.76
C LEU A 45 -10.13 7.07 -4.27
N GLU A 46 -9.15 7.65 -4.95
CA GLU A 46 -8.92 7.46 -6.39
C GLU A 46 -7.73 6.54 -6.60
N CYS A 47 -7.89 5.50 -7.43
CA CYS A 47 -6.79 4.61 -7.81
C CYS A 47 -5.85 5.33 -8.78
N LEU A 48 -4.58 5.43 -8.43
CA LEU A 48 -3.54 6.04 -9.25
C LEU A 48 -2.83 5.04 -10.16
N GLY A 49 -2.80 3.76 -9.78
CA GLY A 49 -2.21 2.70 -10.60
C GLY A 49 -1.61 1.56 -9.79
N PRO A 50 -1.26 0.44 -10.48
CA PRO A 50 -0.65 -0.72 -9.85
C PRO A 50 0.82 -0.46 -9.47
N LEU A 51 1.35 -1.25 -8.54
CA LEU A 51 2.77 -1.27 -8.15
C LEU A 51 3.57 -2.40 -8.81
N GLY A 52 2.89 -3.39 -9.39
CA GLY A 52 3.50 -4.51 -10.13
C GLY A 52 2.71 -4.87 -11.38
N THR A 53 3.21 -5.84 -12.14
CA THR A 53 2.52 -6.39 -13.31
C THR A 53 1.87 -7.73 -12.97
N GLU A 54 0.92 -8.19 -13.79
CA GLU A 54 0.33 -9.52 -13.64
C GLU A 54 1.38 -10.65 -13.66
N ALA A 55 2.48 -10.47 -14.39
CA ALA A 55 3.59 -11.42 -14.40
C ALA A 55 4.30 -11.56 -13.04
N ASP A 56 4.16 -10.57 -12.16
CA ASP A 56 4.76 -10.56 -10.82
C ASP A 56 3.81 -11.11 -9.75
N TRP A 57 2.54 -11.40 -10.09
CA TRP A 57 1.53 -11.79 -9.11
C TRP A 57 1.80 -13.15 -8.48
N ASP A 58 2.50 -14.05 -9.15
CA ASP A 58 2.87 -15.36 -8.61
C ASP A 58 3.98 -15.30 -7.55
N ARG A 59 4.67 -14.15 -7.40
CA ARG A 59 5.64 -13.96 -6.32
C ARG A 59 4.92 -13.85 -4.98
N LEU A 60 5.18 -14.83 -4.12
CA LEU A 60 4.70 -14.87 -2.74
C LEU A 60 5.80 -14.57 -1.71
N ASP A 61 7.05 -14.43 -2.14
CA ASP A 61 8.15 -14.08 -1.24
C ASP A 61 7.96 -12.67 -0.67
N GLU A 62 8.12 -12.55 0.65
CA GLU A 62 8.09 -11.30 1.39
C GLU A 62 9.52 -10.81 1.67
N TYR A 63 9.73 -9.48 1.62
CA TYR A 63 11.02 -8.88 1.94
C TYR A 63 11.04 -8.34 3.38
N HIS A 64 11.72 -9.04 4.29
CA HIS A 64 11.77 -8.69 5.72
C HIS A 64 13.19 -8.80 6.31
N PRO A 65 14.13 -7.92 5.93
CA PRO A 65 15.55 -7.99 6.35
C PRO A 65 15.76 -7.78 7.85
N HIS A 66 14.78 -7.21 8.55
CA HIS A 66 14.83 -6.92 9.99
C HIS A 66 13.91 -7.82 10.82
N GLY A 67 13.45 -8.94 10.25
CA GLY A 67 12.60 -9.90 10.97
C GLY A 67 11.17 -9.42 11.24
N THR A 68 10.70 -8.40 10.51
CA THR A 68 9.28 -8.04 10.44
C THR A 68 8.47 -9.16 9.77
N ASN A 69 7.15 -9.05 9.82
CA ASN A 69 6.21 -9.85 9.02
C ASN A 69 5.23 -8.93 8.30
N LEU A 70 4.40 -9.49 7.41
CA LEU A 70 3.35 -8.77 6.68
C LEU A 70 2.54 -7.79 7.55
N TRP A 71 2.10 -8.22 8.73
CA TRP A 71 1.24 -7.44 9.63
C TRP A 71 1.98 -6.38 10.44
N SER A 72 3.30 -6.35 10.39
CA SER A 72 4.11 -5.46 11.21
C SER A 72 3.93 -4.00 10.77
N PRO A 73 3.73 -3.06 11.70
CA PRO A 73 3.47 -1.65 11.36
C PRO A 73 4.66 -0.97 10.68
N ASP A 74 5.85 -1.51 10.86
CA ASP A 74 7.15 -1.10 10.33
C ASP A 74 7.65 -2.04 9.21
N ALA A 75 6.83 -2.98 8.75
CA ALA A 75 7.17 -3.82 7.60
C ALA A 75 7.52 -2.96 6.38
N PRO A 76 8.64 -3.23 5.68
CA PRO A 76 9.07 -2.43 4.54
C PRO A 76 8.07 -2.52 3.38
N ILE A 77 7.95 -1.42 2.66
CA ILE A 77 7.24 -1.29 1.38
C ILE A 77 8.25 -1.60 0.28
N ALA A 78 8.29 -2.87 -0.10
CA ALA A 78 9.28 -3.46 -1.00
C ALA A 78 8.66 -3.72 -2.38
N LEU A 79 8.87 -2.79 -3.32
CA LEU A 79 8.42 -2.96 -4.70
C LEU A 79 9.01 -4.24 -5.29
N GLY A 80 8.20 -4.97 -6.05
CA GLY A 80 8.60 -6.26 -6.63
C GLY A 80 8.53 -7.44 -5.66
N TRP A 81 8.08 -7.29 -4.41
CA TRP A 81 7.87 -8.39 -3.46
C TRP A 81 6.40 -8.48 -3.03
N HIS A 82 5.99 -9.62 -2.47
CA HIS A 82 4.65 -9.77 -1.89
C HIS A 82 4.51 -8.84 -0.66
N PRO A 83 3.35 -8.19 -0.44
CA PRO A 83 2.14 -8.14 -1.29
C PRO A 83 2.17 -7.02 -2.34
N TYR A 84 3.24 -6.25 -2.42
CA TYR A 84 3.34 -5.02 -3.20
C TYR A 84 3.25 -5.24 -4.72
N THR A 85 3.64 -6.42 -5.23
CA THR A 85 3.40 -6.81 -6.62
C THR A 85 1.92 -6.85 -7.00
N ARG A 86 1.04 -7.10 -6.03
CA ARG A 86 -0.43 -7.14 -6.19
C ARG A 86 -1.12 -5.85 -5.70
N CYS A 87 -0.34 -4.87 -5.24
CA CYS A 87 -0.90 -3.63 -4.73
C CYS A 87 -1.22 -2.64 -5.84
N ALA A 88 -2.22 -1.80 -5.58
CA ALA A 88 -2.42 -0.53 -6.25
C ALA A 88 -2.29 0.63 -5.25
N LEU A 89 -1.86 1.79 -5.74
CA LEU A 89 -1.80 3.02 -4.97
C LEU A 89 -3.11 3.79 -5.11
N TRP A 90 -3.64 4.23 -3.99
CA TRP A 90 -4.88 5.00 -3.89
C TRP A 90 -4.64 6.33 -3.19
N ARG A 91 -5.36 7.36 -3.61
CA ARG A 91 -5.16 8.71 -3.10
C ARG A 91 -6.47 9.41 -2.77
N CYS A 92 -6.49 10.13 -1.65
CA CYS A 92 -7.58 11.03 -1.32
C CYS A 92 -7.35 12.40 -1.99
N PRO A 93 -8.27 12.88 -2.86
CA PRO A 93 -8.11 14.18 -3.53
C PRO A 93 -8.19 15.36 -2.56
N ARG A 94 -8.86 15.21 -1.41
CA ARG A 94 -9.06 16.29 -0.42
C ARG A 94 -7.83 16.57 0.44
N CYS A 95 -7.20 15.52 0.95
CA CYS A 95 -6.06 15.66 1.88
C CYS A 95 -4.76 15.07 1.34
N ALA A 96 -4.71 14.62 0.10
CA ALA A 96 -3.54 13.94 -0.51
C ALA A 96 -3.10 12.66 0.21
N GLY A 97 -3.96 12.05 1.04
CA GLY A 97 -3.62 10.82 1.76
C GLY A 97 -3.39 9.68 0.79
N ALA A 98 -2.29 8.96 0.95
CA ALA A 98 -1.87 7.90 0.05
C ALA A 98 -1.94 6.54 0.77
N TYR A 99 -2.51 5.54 0.10
CA TYR A 99 -2.80 4.23 0.67
C TYR A 99 -2.51 3.12 -0.34
N LEU A 100 -1.91 2.04 0.13
CA LEU A 100 -1.73 0.81 -0.63
C LEU A 100 -2.95 -0.08 -0.39
N ARG A 101 -3.45 -0.73 -1.45
CA ARG A 101 -4.51 -1.73 -1.37
C ARG A 101 -4.17 -2.96 -2.20
N TYR A 102 -4.49 -4.14 -1.68
CA TYR A 102 -4.46 -5.41 -2.42
C TYR A 102 -5.57 -6.33 -1.91
N THR A 103 -5.88 -7.37 -2.66
CA THR A 103 -6.78 -8.43 -2.24
C THR A 103 -5.98 -9.62 -1.71
N GLU A 104 -6.22 -9.98 -0.46
CA GLU A 104 -5.76 -11.21 0.17
C GLU A 104 -6.65 -12.36 -0.30
N TYR A 105 -6.06 -13.40 -0.90
CA TYR A 105 -6.77 -14.60 -1.32
C TYR A 105 -6.46 -15.73 -0.34
N GLY A 106 -7.45 -16.10 0.46
CA GLY A 106 -7.44 -17.33 1.24
C GLY A 106 -8.19 -18.45 0.50
N GLY A 107 -8.03 -19.70 0.94
CA GLY A 107 -8.68 -20.85 0.28
C GLY A 107 -10.22 -20.77 0.17
N TYR A 108 -10.87 -19.93 1.00
CA TYR A 108 -12.34 -19.74 1.01
C TYR A 108 -12.77 -18.28 1.19
N TYR A 109 -11.86 -17.31 1.15
CA TYR A 109 -12.19 -15.90 1.36
C TYR A 109 -11.34 -14.99 0.49
N GLU A 110 -11.93 -13.86 0.12
CA GLU A 110 -11.25 -12.74 -0.51
C GLU A 110 -11.42 -11.54 0.41
N GLU A 111 -10.32 -10.94 0.85
CA GLU A 111 -10.36 -9.80 1.75
C GLU A 111 -9.49 -8.67 1.21
N GLU A 112 -10.11 -7.53 0.94
CA GLU A 112 -9.36 -6.34 0.58
C GLU A 112 -8.65 -5.76 1.80
N ARG A 113 -7.38 -5.41 1.61
CA ARG A 113 -6.52 -4.83 2.63
C ARG A 113 -6.16 -3.39 2.28
N ILE A 114 -5.96 -2.57 3.30
CA ILE A 114 -5.46 -1.20 3.15
C ILE A 114 -4.36 -0.89 4.17
N ARG A 115 -3.35 -0.13 3.75
CA ARG A 115 -2.30 0.41 4.62
C ARG A 115 -1.88 1.80 4.13
N PRO A 116 -1.58 2.77 5.00
CA PRO A 116 -1.04 4.07 4.58
C PRO A 116 0.35 3.93 3.94
N LEU A 117 0.59 4.70 2.87
CA LEU A 117 1.90 4.85 2.25
C LEU A 117 2.77 5.76 3.11
N ARG A 118 3.82 5.20 3.71
CA ARG A 118 4.75 5.91 4.59
C ARG A 118 6.14 5.94 3.96
N SER A 119 6.68 7.15 3.76
CA SER A 119 7.93 7.37 3.04
C SER A 119 9.13 6.64 3.63
N GLU A 120 9.16 6.56 4.96
CA GLU A 120 10.22 5.96 5.77
C GLU A 120 10.24 4.43 5.68
N LEU A 121 9.17 3.82 5.17
CA LEU A 121 9.08 2.36 5.00
C LEU A 121 9.37 1.93 3.57
N ILE A 122 9.48 2.85 2.61
CA ILE A 122 9.79 2.50 1.21
C ILE A 122 11.24 2.00 1.14
N ALA A 123 11.39 0.70 0.90
CA ALA A 123 12.69 0.06 0.79
C ALA A 123 13.36 0.49 -0.52
N SER A 124 14.61 0.97 -0.42
CA SER A 124 15.46 1.16 -1.59
C SER A 124 16.05 -0.19 -1.97
N LEU A 125 15.42 -0.85 -2.92
CA LEU A 125 15.86 -2.12 -3.45
C LEU A 125 16.39 -1.89 -4.86
N ASN A 126 17.57 -2.42 -5.16
CA ASN A 126 17.84 -2.70 -6.56
C ASN A 126 16.96 -3.89 -6.95
N PRO A 127 16.20 -3.83 -8.06
CA PRO A 127 15.54 -5.03 -8.55
C PRO A 127 16.63 -6.10 -8.80
N PRO A 128 16.32 -7.38 -8.51
CA PRO A 128 17.25 -8.48 -8.77
C PRO A 128 17.62 -8.58 -10.25
#